data_AF-A0A925M217-F1
#
_entry.id   AF-A0A925M217-F1
#
_cell.length_a   1.000
_cell.length_b   1.000
_cell.length_c   1.000
_cell.angle_alpha   90.00
_cell.angle_beta   90.00
_cell.angle_gamma   90.00
#
_symmetry.space_group_name_H-M   'P 1'
#
loop_
_entity.id
_entity.type
_entity.pdbx_description
1 polymer ?
#
loop_
_entity_poly.entity_id
_entity_poly.type
_entity_poly.pdbx_seq_one_letter_code
_entity_poly.pdbx_strand_id
1 'polypeptide(L)'
;MLCTPKKTIEQIIASGNDYLITVKGNQPKLFAQLQTQFEQAPTQNVDRQMERTRNRQTQRTVSVLAPVTDIDPLWVGIQRVIRVERVGTRAKRPFTETMFYISSLSLDAAGFAQRIRQHWHIENRLHWVKDVVLKEDDAPLCAGNALVNFAIVRTMALNLFRHHGFDSITQGLRRLAHNIPVLFSFF
;
A
#
# COMPACT_ATOMS: atom_id res chain seq x y z
N MET A 1 9.81 3.20 3.30
CA MET A 1 9.63 2.16 4.35
C MET A 1 10.41 0.89 4.01
N LEU A 2 11.59 0.74 4.66
CA LEU A 2 12.48 -0.42 4.59
C LEU A 2 12.17 -1.32 5.79
N CYS A 3 11.30 -2.31 5.61
CA CYS A 3 11.47 -3.64 6.17
C CYS A 3 10.28 -4.50 5.72
N THR A 4 10.59 -5.69 5.22
CA THR A 4 9.67 -6.82 5.26
C THR A 4 10.29 -7.76 6.31
N PRO A 5 10.26 -7.41 7.61
CA PRO A 5 11.05 -8.14 8.59
C PRO A 5 10.23 -9.36 9.03
N LYS A 6 10.81 -10.55 8.82
CA LYS A 6 10.25 -11.85 9.21
C LYS A 6 9.68 -11.85 10.65
N LYS A 7 10.33 -11.14 11.58
CA LYS A 7 9.88 -10.94 12.96
C LYS A 7 8.51 -10.25 13.09
N THR A 8 8.20 -9.27 12.24
CA THR A 8 6.89 -8.59 12.29
C THR A 8 5.78 -9.51 11.80
N ILE A 9 6.06 -10.36 10.80
CA ILE A 9 5.09 -11.35 10.32
C ILE A 9 4.77 -12.35 11.42
N GLU A 10 5.80 -12.84 12.11
CA GLU A 10 5.63 -13.72 13.26
C GLU A 10 4.75 -13.08 14.35
N GLN A 11 4.99 -11.80 14.68
CA GLN A 11 4.14 -11.06 15.63
C GLN A 11 2.69 -10.91 15.15
N ILE A 12 2.48 -10.65 13.86
CA ILE A 12 1.13 -10.55 13.28
C ILE A 12 0.38 -11.87 13.46
N ILE A 13 1.00 -12.99 13.07
CA ILE A 13 0.40 -14.33 13.22
C ILE A 13 0.18 -14.67 14.70
N ALA A 14 1.16 -14.42 15.56
CA ALA A 14 1.05 -14.66 17.00
C ALA A 14 -0.09 -13.86 17.67
N SER A 15 -0.42 -12.68 17.13
CA SER A 15 -1.56 -11.87 17.57
C SER A 15 -2.92 -12.33 17.04
N GLY A 16 -2.97 -13.43 16.28
CA GLY A 16 -4.19 -13.95 15.65
C GLY A 16 -4.64 -13.14 14.43
N ASN A 17 -3.77 -12.30 13.87
CA ASN A 17 -4.05 -11.49 12.69
C ASN A 17 -3.37 -12.08 11.46
N ASP A 18 -3.87 -11.65 10.30
CA ASP A 18 -3.34 -12.04 9.01
C ASP A 18 -2.53 -10.93 8.34
N TYR A 19 -1.65 -11.32 7.42
CA TYR A 19 -0.88 -10.38 6.62
C TYR A 19 -1.08 -10.58 5.11
N LEU A 20 -0.90 -9.47 4.38
CA LEU A 20 -0.71 -9.42 2.93
C LEU A 20 0.39 -8.40 2.67
N ILE A 21 1.55 -8.84 2.21
CA ILE A 21 2.74 -7.99 2.12
C ILE A 21 3.43 -8.13 0.76
N THR A 22 3.94 -7.02 0.25
CA THR A 22 4.75 -7.01 -0.98
C THR A 22 6.14 -7.56 -0.72
N VAL A 23 6.60 -8.45 -1.60
CA VAL A 23 7.98 -8.91 -1.66
C VAL A 23 8.78 -7.89 -2.49
N LYS A 24 9.66 -7.14 -1.81
CA LYS A 24 10.52 -6.12 -2.44
C LYS A 24 11.85 -6.72 -2.88
N GLY A 25 12.57 -6.00 -3.75
CA GLY A 25 13.87 -6.44 -4.29
C GLY A 25 14.98 -6.63 -3.24
N ASN A 26 14.79 -6.16 -2.00
CA ASN A 26 15.70 -6.45 -0.88
C ASN A 26 15.54 -7.89 -0.34
N GLN A 27 14.60 -8.69 -0.85
CA GLN A 27 14.42 -10.12 -0.57
C GLN A 27 14.64 -10.96 -1.84
N PRO A 28 15.85 -10.96 -2.43
CA PRO A 28 16.09 -11.50 -3.76
C PRO A 28 15.81 -13.02 -3.86
N LYS A 29 16.12 -13.79 -2.81
CA LYS A 29 15.87 -15.24 -2.78
C LYS A 29 14.37 -15.55 -2.86
N LEU A 30 13.57 -14.89 -2.01
CA LEU A 30 12.12 -15.07 -2.01
C LEU A 30 11.53 -14.60 -3.34
N PHE A 31 11.98 -13.45 -3.85
CA PHE A 31 11.50 -12.92 -5.13
C PHE A 31 11.73 -13.92 -6.28
N ALA A 32 12.95 -14.46 -6.39
CA ALA A 32 13.29 -15.44 -7.42
C ALA A 32 12.45 -16.73 -7.28
N GLN A 33 12.28 -17.24 -6.06
CA GLN A 33 11.43 -18.40 -5.79
C GLN A 33 9.98 -18.19 -6.24
N LEU A 34 9.40 -17.03 -5.93
CA LEU A 34 8.03 -16.72 -6.36
C LEU A 34 7.93 -16.63 -7.88
N GLN A 35 8.89 -15.99 -8.53
CA GLN A 35 8.93 -15.94 -9.99
C GLN A 35 8.92 -17.35 -10.60
N THR A 36 9.82 -18.23 -10.13
CA THR A 36 9.89 -19.62 -10.59
C THR A 36 8.60 -20.39 -10.34
N GLN A 37 7.97 -20.25 -9.17
CA GLN A 37 6.68 -20.92 -8.90
C GLN A 37 5.59 -20.50 -9.90
N PHE A 38 5.53 -19.21 -10.24
CA PHE A 38 4.56 -18.68 -11.20
C PHE A 38 4.86 -19.05 -12.67
N GLU A 39 6.07 -19.53 -12.97
CA GLU A 39 6.45 -20.06 -14.29
C GLU A 39 6.19 -21.57 -14.40
N GLN A 40 6.34 -22.31 -13.29
CA GLN A 40 6.25 -23.77 -13.26
C GLN A 40 4.85 -24.32 -13.00
N ALA A 41 3.98 -23.55 -12.33
CA ALA A 41 2.65 -24.00 -11.96
C ALA A 41 1.55 -23.13 -12.60
N PRO A 42 0.45 -23.73 -13.08
CA PRO A 42 -0.70 -22.97 -13.55
C PRO A 42 -1.34 -22.22 -12.39
N THR A 43 -1.65 -20.95 -12.60
CA THR A 43 -2.32 -20.09 -11.61
C THR A 43 -3.68 -20.68 -11.24
N GLN A 44 -3.96 -20.81 -9.94
CA GLN A 44 -5.22 -21.39 -9.47
C GLN A 44 -6.41 -20.47 -9.73
N ASN A 45 -6.20 -19.16 -9.60
CA ASN A 45 -7.22 -18.16 -9.80
C ASN A 45 -6.58 -16.89 -10.38
N VAL A 46 -7.32 -16.19 -11.24
CA VAL A 46 -6.88 -14.96 -11.91
C VAL A 46 -8.02 -13.95 -11.93
N ASP A 47 -7.73 -12.73 -11.51
CA ASP A 47 -8.60 -11.57 -11.66
C ASP A 47 -7.96 -10.56 -12.62
N ARG A 48 -8.75 -10.00 -13.54
CA ARG A 48 -8.28 -9.02 -14.52
C ARG A 48 -9.17 -7.79 -14.48
N GLN A 49 -8.54 -6.65 -14.23
CA GLN A 49 -9.23 -5.37 -14.17
C GLN A 49 -8.58 -4.37 -15.13
N MET A 50 -9.41 -3.63 -15.85
CA MET A 50 -8.96 -2.54 -16.70
C MET A 50 -9.39 -1.21 -16.11
N GLU A 51 -8.46 -0.26 -16.08
CA GLU A 51 -8.69 1.09 -15.61
C GLU A 51 -8.22 2.07 -16.67
N ARG A 52 -9.11 2.97 -17.09
CA ARG A 52 -8.79 4.06 -18.01
C ARG A 52 -9.10 5.39 -17.34
N THR A 53 -8.10 6.25 -17.36
CA THR A 53 -8.18 7.65 -16.94
C THR A 53 -7.67 8.52 -18.08
N ARG A 54 -7.82 9.84 -17.99
CA ARG A 54 -7.50 10.79 -19.08
C ARG A 54 -6.10 10.57 -19.70
N ASN A 55 -5.09 10.28 -18.88
CA ASN A 55 -3.70 10.15 -19.31
C ASN A 55 -3.07 8.78 -19.01
N ARG A 56 -3.87 7.81 -18.55
CA ARG A 56 -3.37 6.48 -18.16
C ARG A 56 -4.38 5.40 -18.46
N GLN A 57 -3.93 4.37 -19.17
CA GLN A 57 -4.62 3.09 -19.28
C GLN A 57 -3.79 2.05 -18.54
N THR A 58 -4.44 1.20 -17.74
CA THR A 58 -3.77 0.15 -16.99
C THR A 58 -4.65 -1.07 -16.94
N GLN A 59 -4.16 -2.18 -17.49
CA GLN A 59 -4.66 -3.51 -17.21
C GLN A 59 -3.88 -4.05 -16.02
N ARG A 60 -4.60 -4.51 -14.99
CA ARG A 60 -4.03 -5.18 -13.84
C ARG A 60 -4.50 -6.63 -13.83
N THR A 61 -3.56 -7.55 -13.80
CA THR A 61 -3.82 -8.98 -13.66
C THR A 61 -3.31 -9.40 -12.28
N VAL A 62 -4.18 -9.96 -11.46
CA VAL A 62 -3.82 -10.57 -10.17
C VAL A 62 -3.94 -12.07 -10.33
N SER A 63 -2.86 -12.79 -10.05
CA SER A 63 -2.79 -14.25 -10.15
C SER A 63 -2.39 -14.83 -8.81
N VAL A 64 -3.04 -15.92 -8.41
CA VAL A 64 -2.86 -16.55 -7.10
C VAL A 64 -2.44 -18.00 -7.26
N LEU A 65 -1.50 -18.43 -6.42
CA LEU A 65 -1.07 -19.80 -6.26
C LEU A 65 -1.06 -20.19 -4.77
N ALA A 66 -1.29 -21.47 -4.49
CA ALA A 66 -0.78 -22.05 -3.25
C ALA A 66 0.74 -22.23 -3.39
N PRO A 67 1.53 -22.03 -2.33
CA PRO A 67 2.98 -22.21 -2.40
C PRO A 67 3.30 -23.66 -2.81
N VAL A 68 4.07 -23.81 -3.89
CA VAL A 68 4.41 -25.13 -4.47
C VAL A 68 5.71 -25.69 -3.88
N THR A 69 6.60 -24.81 -3.40
CA THR A 69 7.89 -25.19 -2.81
C THR A 69 7.98 -24.77 -1.35
N ASP A 70 8.88 -25.42 -0.61
CA ASP A 70 9.26 -25.05 0.77
C ASP A 70 9.91 -23.67 0.77
N ILE A 71 9.07 -22.63 0.83
CA ILE A 71 9.51 -21.27 1.11
C ILE A 71 10.20 -21.29 2.48
N ASP A 72 11.28 -20.51 2.61
CA ASP A 72 12.04 -20.40 3.86
C ASP A 72 11.09 -20.33 5.08
N PRO A 73 11.18 -21.27 6.04
CA PRO A 73 10.27 -21.38 7.18
C PRO A 73 10.17 -20.11 8.03
N LEU A 74 11.15 -19.21 7.92
CA LEU A 74 11.09 -17.89 8.56
C LEU A 74 9.93 -17.01 8.04
N TRP A 75 9.35 -17.35 6.89
CA TRP A 75 8.10 -16.75 6.42
C TRP A 75 6.91 -17.55 6.94
N VAL A 76 6.58 -17.31 8.20
CA VAL A 76 5.58 -18.07 8.95
C VAL A 76 4.19 -17.88 8.35
N GLY A 77 3.48 -19.01 8.14
CA GLY A 77 2.05 -19.01 7.87
C GLY A 77 1.63 -18.64 6.44
N ILE A 78 2.54 -18.67 5.46
CA ILE A 78 2.16 -18.43 4.05
C ILE A 78 1.13 -19.47 3.59
N GLN A 79 -0.05 -19.00 3.22
CA GLN A 79 -1.07 -19.82 2.56
C GLN A 79 -1.16 -19.54 1.07
N ARG A 80 -0.85 -18.31 0.64
CA ARG A 80 -0.98 -17.88 -0.76
C ARG A 80 0.20 -17.03 -1.21
N VAL A 81 0.61 -17.22 -2.45
CA VAL A 81 1.52 -16.34 -3.17
C VAL A 81 0.77 -15.68 -4.31
N ILE A 82 1.02 -14.39 -4.51
CA ILE A 82 0.24 -13.55 -5.43
C ILE A 82 1.19 -12.82 -6.37
N ARG A 83 0.89 -12.85 -7.66
CA ARG A 83 1.54 -12.04 -8.70
C ARG A 83 0.58 -10.95 -9.16
N VAL A 84 1.04 -9.71 -9.17
CA VAL A 84 0.30 -8.57 -9.71
C VAL A 84 1.08 -8.01 -10.88
N GLU A 85 0.51 -8.16 -12.07
CA GLU A 85 1.05 -7.61 -13.31
C GLU A 85 0.25 -6.37 -13.70
N ARG A 86 0.95 -5.31 -14.09
CA ARG A 86 0.35 -4.07 -14.56
C ARG A 86 0.96 -3.74 -15.90
N VAL A 87 0.12 -3.68 -16.92
CA VAL A 87 0.52 -3.32 -18.28
C VAL A 87 -0.34 -2.16 -18.74
N GLY A 88 0.25 -1.19 -19.42
CA GLY A 88 -0.53 -0.14 -20.05
C GLY A 88 0.32 1.04 -20.49
N THR A 89 -0.30 2.21 -20.49
CA THR A 89 0.35 3.45 -20.92
C THR A 89 0.17 4.53 -19.87
N ARG A 90 1.24 5.29 -19.60
CA ARG A 90 1.23 6.47 -18.73
C ARG A 90 1.88 7.61 -19.49
N ALA A 91 1.14 8.71 -19.67
CA ALA A 91 1.64 9.88 -20.41
C ALA A 91 2.23 9.51 -21.79
N LYS A 92 1.51 8.66 -22.55
CA LYS A 92 1.91 8.12 -23.87
C LYS A 92 3.13 7.18 -23.87
N ARG A 93 3.69 6.81 -22.72
CA ARG A 93 4.77 5.82 -22.62
C ARG A 93 4.22 4.47 -22.15
N PRO A 94 4.52 3.36 -22.83
CA PRO A 94 4.14 2.04 -22.35
C PRO A 94 4.91 1.71 -21.06
N PHE A 95 4.28 0.94 -20.19
CA PHE A 95 4.92 0.40 -19.00
C PHE A 95 4.42 -1.01 -18.72
N THR A 96 5.31 -1.81 -18.13
CA THR A 96 5.01 -3.13 -17.59
C THR A 96 5.67 -3.22 -16.23
N GLU A 97 4.90 -3.59 -15.22
CA GLU A 97 5.37 -3.81 -13.85
C GLU A 97 4.84 -5.13 -13.32
N THR A 98 5.72 -5.91 -12.69
CA THR A 98 5.35 -7.14 -11.99
C THR A 98 5.74 -7.01 -10.53
N MET A 99 4.80 -7.32 -9.64
CA MET A 99 5.00 -7.30 -8.19
C MET A 99 4.55 -8.62 -7.60
N PHE A 100 5.28 -9.12 -6.60
CA PHE A 100 4.89 -10.32 -5.86
C PHE A 100 4.46 -9.98 -4.44
N TYR A 101 3.52 -10.76 -3.92
CA TYR A 101 3.04 -10.67 -2.54
C TYR A 101 2.97 -12.07 -1.95
N ILE A 102 3.10 -12.13 -0.62
CA ILE A 102 2.83 -13.31 0.18
C ILE A 102 1.76 -13.00 1.21
N SER A 103 0.95 -14.00 1.54
CA SER A 103 -0.20 -13.82 2.42
C SER A 103 -0.43 -15.05 3.29
N SER A 104 -0.82 -14.82 4.54
CA SER A 104 -1.37 -15.85 5.42
C SER A 104 -2.86 -16.11 5.19
N LEU A 105 -3.58 -15.16 4.58
CA LEU A 105 -4.95 -15.39 4.14
C LEU A 105 -5.00 -16.36 2.95
N SER A 106 -6.01 -17.22 2.94
CA SER A 106 -6.43 -17.95 1.74
C SER A 106 -7.65 -17.29 1.10
N LEU A 107 -7.40 -16.47 0.09
CA LEU A 107 -8.42 -15.79 -0.72
C LEU A 107 -8.24 -16.12 -2.21
N ASP A 108 -9.25 -15.79 -3.00
CA ASP A 108 -9.18 -15.81 -4.45
C ASP A 108 -8.51 -14.54 -5.01
N ALA A 109 -8.28 -14.52 -6.33
CA ALA A 109 -7.59 -13.39 -6.96
C ALA A 109 -8.38 -12.08 -6.84
N ALA A 110 -9.71 -12.14 -6.89
CA ALA A 110 -10.57 -10.97 -6.73
C ALA A 110 -10.47 -10.38 -5.30
N GLY A 111 -10.52 -11.23 -4.27
CA GLY A 111 -10.38 -10.83 -2.87
C GLY A 111 -9.01 -10.21 -2.57
N PHE A 112 -7.94 -10.72 -3.19
CA PHE A 112 -6.62 -10.08 -3.12
C PHE A 112 -6.55 -8.79 -3.93
N ALA A 113 -7.11 -8.74 -5.14
CA ALA A 113 -7.13 -7.53 -5.96
C ALA A 113 -7.79 -6.36 -5.20
N GLN A 114 -8.90 -6.62 -4.53
CA GLN A 114 -9.60 -5.63 -3.70
C GLN A 114 -8.71 -5.14 -2.54
N ARG A 115 -8.13 -6.04 -1.74
CA ARG A 115 -7.29 -5.68 -0.59
C ARG A 115 -6.05 -4.91 -1.00
N ILE A 116 -5.37 -5.36 -2.05
CA ILE A 116 -4.21 -4.65 -2.63
C ILE A 116 -4.64 -3.25 -3.04
N ARG A 117 -5.78 -3.10 -3.74
CA ARG A 117 -6.29 -1.80 -4.17
C ARG A 117 -6.65 -0.89 -3.00
N GLN A 118 -7.29 -1.40 -1.95
CA GLN A 118 -7.57 -0.67 -0.72
C GLN A 118 -6.29 -0.18 -0.03
N HIS A 119 -5.25 -1.01 0.02
CA HIS A 119 -3.95 -0.60 0.54
C HIS A 119 -3.36 0.59 -0.23
N TRP A 120 -3.43 0.57 -1.57
CA TRP A 120 -3.04 1.74 -2.39
C TRP A 120 -3.88 2.98 -2.12
N HIS A 121 -5.17 2.83 -1.77
CA HIS A 121 -5.99 3.97 -1.37
C HIS A 121 -5.50 4.60 -0.07
N ILE A 122 -5.04 3.81 0.90
CA ILE A 122 -4.44 4.32 2.15
C ILE A 122 -3.19 5.14 1.83
N GLU A 123 -2.27 4.58 1.04
CA GLU A 123 -1.04 5.27 0.65
C GLU A 123 -1.32 6.62 -0.03
N ASN A 124 -2.23 6.63 -1.01
CA ASN A 124 -2.54 7.85 -1.76
C ASN A 124 -3.31 8.89 -0.94
N ARG A 125 -4.25 8.45 -0.10
CA ARG A 125 -5.09 9.39 0.66
C ARG A 125 -4.37 9.88 1.92
N LEU A 126 -3.59 9.05 2.59
CA LEU A 126 -2.93 9.41 3.85
C LEU A 126 -1.51 9.91 3.60
N HIS A 127 -0.61 9.05 3.13
CA HIS A 127 0.82 9.33 3.08
C HIS A 127 1.15 10.47 2.13
N TRP A 128 0.69 10.38 0.87
CA TRP A 128 0.95 11.46 -0.10
C TRP A 128 0.47 12.84 0.39
N VAL A 129 -0.68 12.89 1.08
CA VAL A 129 -1.19 14.14 1.65
C VAL A 129 -0.28 14.64 2.77
N LYS A 130 0.18 13.77 3.67
CA LYS A 130 1.10 14.17 4.75
C LYS A 130 2.43 14.65 4.17
N ASP A 131 3.00 13.91 3.24
CA ASP A 131 4.31 14.15 2.67
C ASP A 131 4.31 15.44 1.82
N VAL A 132 3.36 15.58 0.89
CA VAL A 132 3.36 16.66 -0.11
C VAL A 132 2.50 17.85 0.30
N VAL A 133 1.28 17.61 0.80
CA VAL A 133 0.34 18.71 1.11
C VAL A 133 0.65 19.32 2.46
N LEU A 134 0.93 18.50 3.47
CA LEU A 134 1.32 18.95 4.82
C LEU A 134 2.84 19.09 5.00
N LYS A 135 3.60 18.89 3.91
CA LYS A 135 5.05 19.11 3.83
C LYS A 135 5.80 18.43 4.96
N GLU A 136 5.46 17.17 5.22
CA GLU A 136 6.13 16.38 6.26
C GLU A 136 7.61 16.14 5.91
N ASP A 137 7.92 15.87 4.64
CA ASP A 137 9.29 15.63 4.17
C ASP A 137 10.14 16.91 4.13
N ASP A 138 9.53 18.07 3.88
CA ASP A 138 10.24 19.35 3.82
C ASP A 138 10.44 19.98 5.21
N ALA A 139 9.86 19.40 6.26
CA ALA A 139 9.91 19.98 7.60
C ALA A 139 11.31 19.79 8.21
N PRO A 140 12.02 20.85 8.64
CA PRO A 140 13.36 20.77 9.22
C PRO A 140 13.31 20.33 10.69
N LEU A 141 12.54 19.26 10.98
CA LEU A 141 12.40 18.70 12.30
C LEU A 141 13.46 17.62 12.46
N CYS A 142 14.43 17.84 13.35
CA CYS A 142 15.51 16.87 13.60
C CYS A 142 15.77 16.61 15.10
N ALA A 143 15.09 17.32 16.00
CA ALA A 143 15.39 17.31 17.43
C ALA A 143 14.34 16.54 18.26
N GLY A 144 14.80 15.69 19.17
CA GLY A 144 13.97 14.98 20.15
C GLY A 144 12.79 14.22 19.52
N ASN A 145 11.61 14.33 20.14
CA ASN A 145 10.37 13.70 19.67
C ASN A 145 9.59 14.55 18.65
N ALA A 146 10.21 15.59 18.07
CA ALA A 146 9.51 16.54 17.20
C ALA A 146 8.85 15.86 15.98
N LEU A 147 9.54 14.92 15.31
CA LEU A 147 8.99 14.19 14.17
C LEU A 147 7.70 13.44 14.56
N VAL A 148 7.75 12.67 15.64
CA VAL A 148 6.63 11.84 16.10
C VAL A 148 5.45 12.71 16.52
N ASN A 149 5.71 13.77 17.30
CA ASN A 149 4.67 14.69 17.75
C ASN A 149 4.00 15.40 16.56
N PHE A 150 4.79 15.88 15.60
CA PHE A 150 4.23 16.52 14.40
C PHE A 150 3.48 15.53 13.51
N ALA A 151 3.93 14.28 13.40
CA ALA A 151 3.21 13.26 12.66
C ALA A 151 1.81 13.01 13.26
N ILE A 152 1.70 13.00 14.61
CA ILE A 152 0.43 12.90 15.33
C ILE A 152 -0.45 14.13 15.04
N VAL A 153 0.08 15.34 15.21
CA VAL A 153 -0.66 16.59 14.96
C VAL A 153 -1.17 16.68 13.52
N ARG A 154 -0.34 16.35 12.53
CA ARG A 154 -0.74 16.30 11.12
C ARG A 154 -1.85 15.29 10.88
N THR A 155 -1.79 14.15 11.56
CA THR A 155 -2.83 13.10 11.47
C THR A 155 -4.14 13.56 12.08
N MET A 156 -4.10 14.23 13.23
CA MET A 156 -5.27 14.85 13.85
C MET A 156 -5.90 15.91 12.94
N ALA A 157 -5.10 16.82 12.41
CA ALA A 157 -5.57 17.85 11.47
C ALA A 157 -6.20 17.24 10.21
N LEU A 158 -5.57 16.22 9.62
CA LEU A 158 -6.09 15.52 8.46
C LEU A 158 -7.45 14.86 8.74
N ASN A 159 -7.58 14.20 9.89
CA ASN A 159 -8.83 13.58 10.30
C ASN A 159 -9.92 14.63 10.53
N LEU A 160 -9.57 15.79 11.12
CA LEU A 160 -10.49 16.90 11.33
C LEU A 160 -11.00 17.46 10.00
N PHE A 161 -10.11 17.71 9.03
CA PHE A 161 -10.51 18.16 7.69
C PHE A 161 -11.49 17.17 7.04
N ARG A 162 -11.22 15.87 7.11
CA ARG A 162 -12.11 14.85 6.55
C ARG A 162 -13.45 14.77 7.26
N HIS A 163 -13.45 14.89 8.58
CA HIS A 163 -14.66 14.88 9.39
C HIS A 163 -15.59 16.04 9.00
N HIS A 164 -15.02 17.21 8.72
CA HIS A 164 -15.76 18.40 8.25
C HIS A 164 -15.98 18.44 6.72
N GLY A 165 -15.84 17.30 6.03
CA GLY A 165 -16.23 17.14 4.61
C GLY A 165 -15.23 17.69 3.59
N PHE A 166 -13.98 17.99 3.97
CA PHE A 166 -12.97 18.41 3.01
C PHE A 166 -12.35 17.21 2.30
N ASP A 167 -12.86 16.91 1.09
CA ASP A 167 -12.26 15.90 0.20
C ASP A 167 -10.85 16.32 -0.28
N SER A 168 -10.63 17.63 -0.45
CA SER A 168 -9.33 18.21 -0.78
C SER A 168 -8.75 18.94 0.42
N ILE A 169 -7.68 18.37 0.98
CA ILE A 169 -6.97 18.95 2.12
C ILE A 169 -6.33 20.29 1.77
N THR A 170 -5.88 20.46 0.52
CA THR A 170 -5.39 21.75 0.02
C THR A 170 -6.48 22.83 0.05
N GLN A 171 -7.73 22.49 -0.27
CA GLN A 171 -8.86 23.43 -0.16
C GLN A 171 -9.19 23.73 1.30
N GLY A 172 -9.18 22.71 2.16
CA GLY A 172 -9.36 22.87 3.60
C GLY A 172 -8.34 23.83 4.20
N LEU A 173 -7.05 23.61 3.92
CA LEU A 173 -5.97 24.49 4.36
C LEU A 173 -6.18 25.93 3.85
N ARG A 174 -6.48 26.12 2.56
CA ARG A 174 -6.71 27.47 2.01
C ARG A 174 -7.89 28.19 2.69
N ARG A 175 -8.96 27.45 3.01
CA ARG A 175 -10.16 28.01 3.65
C ARG A 175 -9.92 28.40 5.10
N LEU A 176 -9.12 27.62 5.83
CA LEU A 176 -8.90 27.82 7.28
C LEU A 176 -7.65 28.64 7.61
N ALA A 177 -6.63 28.65 6.76
CA ALA A 177 -5.34 29.29 7.03
C ALA A 177 -5.46 30.79 7.38
N HIS A 178 -6.53 31.45 6.93
CA HIS A 178 -6.80 32.87 7.19
C HIS A 178 -8.11 33.11 7.94
N ASN A 179 -8.73 32.05 8.48
CA ASN A 179 -10.01 32.15 9.19
C ASN A 179 -9.95 31.36 10.51
N ILE A 180 -9.24 31.96 11.47
CA ILE A 180 -9.05 31.42 12.82
C ILE A 180 -10.40 31.14 13.53
N PRO A 181 -11.43 32.01 13.45
CA PRO A 181 -12.73 31.70 14.05
C PRO A 181 -13.36 30.42 13.51
N VAL A 182 -13.33 30.20 12.18
CA VAL A 182 -13.87 28.98 11.57
C VAL A 182 -13.01 27.75 11.88
N LEU A 183 -11.70 27.92 12.07
CA LEU A 183 -10.84 26.82 12.53
C LEU A 183 -11.22 26.36 13.93
N PHE A 184 -11.50 27.29 14.86
CA PHE A 184 -11.90 26.94 16.21
C PHE A 184 -13.29 26.32 16.30
N SER A 185 -14.19 26.60 15.36
CA SER A 185 -15.51 25.94 15.31
C SER A 185 -15.44 24.44 14.93
N PHE A 186 -14.25 23.90 14.64
CA PHE A 186 -14.07 22.49 14.34
C PHE A 186 -13.83 21.65 15.61
N PHE A 187 -13.60 22.31 16.74
CA PHE A 187 -13.41 21.73 18.08
C PHE A 187 -14.62 22.04 18.96
#